data_AF-A0A0P1ENE5-F1
#
_entry.id   AF-A0A0P1ENE5-F1
#
_cell.length_a   1.000
_cell.length_b   1.000
_cell.length_c   1.000
_cell.angle_alpha   90.00
_cell.angle_beta   90.00
_cell.angle_gamma   90.00
#
_symmetry.space_group_name_H-M   'P 1'
#
loop_
_entity.id
_entity.type
_entity.pdbx_description
1 polymer ?
#
loop_
_entity_poly.entity_id
_entity_poly.type
_entity_poly.pdbx_seq_one_letter_code
_entity_poly.pdbx_strand_id
1 'polypeptide(L)'
;MKTQQFAGPIGLPLLGVLLLGACATTDQNGSQKIGNVPEAIVELADPSQNLATARLREEDGCYWYEHNGPVEKTLLPLRTAGGNPICVAR
;
A
#
# COMPACT_ATOMS: atom_id res chain seq x y z
N MET A 1 24.49 -53.84 -19.45
CA MET A 1 23.03 -54.06 -19.43
C MET A 1 22.65 -54.64 -18.07
N LYS A 2 21.68 -54.02 -17.38
CA LYS A 2 20.86 -54.50 -16.25
C LYS A 2 21.56 -54.76 -14.88
N THR A 3 21.40 -53.91 -13.84
CA THR A 3 20.29 -53.78 -12.82
C THR A 3 20.38 -54.90 -11.74
N GLN A 4 20.27 -54.76 -10.40
CA GLN A 4 19.60 -53.86 -9.44
C GLN A 4 20.25 -53.99 -8.04
N GLN A 5 20.42 -52.91 -7.27
CA GLN A 5 19.62 -52.47 -6.10
C GLN A 5 19.62 -53.43 -4.88
N PHE A 6 20.25 -53.01 -3.78
CA PHE A 6 19.92 -53.45 -2.43
C PHE A 6 19.44 -52.25 -1.61
N ALA A 7 18.21 -52.40 -1.12
CA ALA A 7 17.46 -51.44 -0.34
C ALA A 7 18.06 -51.28 1.05
N GLY A 8 18.36 -50.04 1.45
CA GLY A 8 18.55 -49.64 2.84
C GLY A 8 17.29 -48.93 3.34
N PRO A 9 16.71 -49.32 4.48
CA PRO A 9 15.51 -48.69 5.01
C PRO A 9 15.85 -47.54 5.97
N ILE A 10 14.83 -46.75 6.30
CA ILE A 10 14.75 -45.83 7.44
C ILE A 10 15.34 -44.43 7.19
N GLY A 11 14.46 -43.42 7.20
CA GLY A 11 14.88 -42.06 7.55
C GLY A 11 14.06 -40.93 6.95
N LEU A 12 12.85 -40.71 7.50
CA LEU A 12 12.22 -39.41 7.72
C LEU A 12 11.98 -38.47 6.50
N PRO A 13 10.73 -38.23 6.08
CA PRO A 13 10.45 -37.17 5.12
C PRO A 13 10.72 -35.83 5.79
N LEU A 14 11.79 -35.14 5.41
CA LEU A 14 12.00 -33.74 5.77
C LEU A 14 11.00 -32.92 4.94
N LEU A 15 9.76 -32.88 5.44
CA LEU A 15 8.73 -31.93 5.05
C LEU A 15 9.31 -30.53 5.30
N GLY A 16 9.84 -29.91 4.25
CA GLY A 16 10.31 -28.53 4.28
C GLY A 16 9.12 -27.62 4.55
N VAL A 17 9.01 -27.16 5.79
CA VAL A 17 8.04 -26.15 6.18
C VAL A 17 8.44 -24.84 5.50
N LEU A 18 7.73 -24.46 4.44
CA LEU A 18 7.82 -23.12 3.87
C LEU A 18 7.19 -22.14 4.87
N LEU A 19 8.03 -21.47 5.65
CA LEU A 19 7.65 -20.30 6.43
C LEU A 19 7.58 -19.10 5.48
N LEU A 20 6.43 -18.89 4.83
CA LEU A 20 6.13 -17.62 4.18
C LEU A 20 5.82 -16.59 5.26
N GLY A 21 6.80 -15.75 5.60
CA GLY A 21 6.60 -14.59 6.46
C GLY A 21 5.72 -13.56 5.75
N ALA A 22 4.51 -13.33 6.26
CA ALA A 22 3.68 -12.21 5.86
C ALA A 22 4.18 -10.95 6.58
N CYS A 23 4.79 -10.02 5.83
CA CYS A 23 5.05 -8.68 6.35
C CYS A 23 3.75 -7.88 6.23
N ALA A 24 2.92 -7.91 7.27
CA ALA A 24 1.76 -7.04 7.38
C ALA A 24 2.18 -5.78 8.14
N THR A 25 2.47 -4.70 7.43
CA THR A 25 2.63 -3.37 8.04
C THR A 25 1.24 -2.83 8.33
N THR A 26 0.73 -3.14 9.52
CA THR A 26 -0.50 -2.51 10.00
C THR A 26 -0.14 -1.12 10.54
N ASP A 27 -0.31 -0.08 9.71
CA ASP A 27 -0.21 1.31 10.13
C ASP A 27 -1.40 1.65 11.05
N GLN A 28 -1.26 1.31 12.34
CA GLN A 28 -2.18 1.68 13.40
C GLN A 28 -1.83 3.06 13.94
N ASN A 29 -1.85 4.08 13.08
CA ASN A 29 -1.87 5.45 13.58
C ASN A 29 -3.33 5.84 13.81
N GLY A 30 -3.75 5.82 15.08
CA GLY A 30 -5.09 6.17 15.57
C GLY A 30 -5.42 7.67 15.46
N SER A 31 -4.88 8.34 14.45
CA SER A 31 -5.35 9.66 14.02
C SER A 31 -6.76 9.50 13.49
N GLN A 32 -7.64 10.40 13.89
CA GLN A 32 -8.92 10.58 13.22
C GLN A 32 -8.63 10.79 11.71
N LYS A 33 -9.36 10.04 10.88
CA LYS A 33 -9.20 10.02 9.41
C LYS A 33 -10.48 10.53 8.80
N ILE A 34 -10.35 11.49 7.89
CA ILE A 34 -11.43 11.85 6.96
C ILE A 34 -11.18 11.04 5.69
N GLY A 35 -12.00 10.03 5.45
CA GLY A 35 -11.68 9.00 4.44
C GLY A 35 -10.48 8.16 4.87
N ASN A 36 -9.48 7.99 4.00
CA ASN A 36 -8.24 7.28 4.32
C ASN A 36 -7.03 8.20 4.57
N VAL A 37 -7.29 9.48 4.84
CA VAL A 37 -6.26 10.51 4.99
C VAL A 37 -6.13 10.94 6.46
N PRO A 38 -4.91 11.05 7.03
CA PRO A 38 -4.70 11.58 8.38
C PRO A 38 -5.12 13.05 8.51
N GLU A 39 -5.60 13.44 9.69
CA GLU A 39 -6.03 14.82 10.00
C GLU A 39 -5.01 15.90 9.58
N ALA A 40 -3.72 15.69 9.86
CA ALA A 40 -2.66 16.63 9.50
C ALA A 40 -2.58 16.90 7.98
N ILE A 41 -2.96 15.94 7.14
CA ILE A 41 -2.98 16.11 5.69
C ILE A 41 -4.25 16.87 5.25
N VAL A 42 -5.36 16.68 5.97
CA VAL A 42 -6.61 17.44 5.76
C VAL A 42 -6.38 18.92 6.02
N GLU A 43 -5.65 19.27 7.08
CA GLU A 43 -5.32 20.66 7.43
C GLU A 43 -4.41 21.35 6.40
N LEU A 44 -3.57 20.58 5.71
CA LEU A 44 -2.65 21.10 4.69
C LEU A 44 -3.30 21.25 3.33
N ALA A 45 -4.25 20.37 3.00
CA ALA A 45 -4.83 20.27 1.67
C ALA A 45 -5.64 21.52 1.28
N ASP A 46 -5.58 21.88 0.01
CA ASP A 46 -6.46 22.91 -0.53
C ASP A 46 -7.94 22.49 -0.36
N PRO A 47 -8.80 23.36 0.20
CA PRO A 47 -10.17 23.02 0.57
C PRO A 47 -11.10 22.75 -0.63
N SER A 48 -10.69 23.10 -1.85
CA SER A 48 -11.45 22.81 -3.08
C SER A 48 -11.31 21.36 -3.55
N GLN A 49 -10.37 20.60 -2.99
CA GLN A 49 -10.10 19.22 -3.39
C GLN A 49 -10.98 18.22 -2.62
N ASN A 50 -11.30 17.10 -3.26
CA ASN A 50 -12.16 16.09 -2.66
C ASN A 50 -11.35 15.16 -1.73
N LEU A 51 -11.37 15.45 -0.43
CA LEU A 51 -10.66 14.65 0.58
C LEU A 51 -11.29 13.27 0.83
N ALA A 52 -12.56 13.07 0.49
CA ALA A 52 -13.23 11.78 0.70
C ALA A 52 -12.69 10.66 -0.20
N THR A 53 -12.09 11.02 -1.35
CA THR A 53 -11.47 10.07 -2.29
C THR A 53 -9.95 10.10 -2.22
N ALA A 54 -9.38 10.95 -1.36
CA ALA A 54 -7.95 11.16 -1.28
C ALA A 54 -7.25 9.97 -0.61
N ARG A 55 -6.12 9.54 -1.17
CA ARG A 55 -5.34 8.38 -0.72
C ARG A 55 -3.86 8.49 -1.00
N LEU A 56 -3.04 7.86 -0.16
CA LEU A 56 -1.61 7.71 -0.44
C LEU A 56 -1.43 6.73 -1.60
N ARG A 57 -0.61 7.10 -2.58
CA ARG A 57 -0.22 6.24 -3.69
C ARG A 57 1.20 5.74 -3.45
N GLU A 58 1.35 4.44 -3.27
CA GLU A 58 2.65 3.83 -2.91
C GLU A 58 3.73 4.02 -3.99
N GLU A 59 3.31 4.11 -5.25
CA GLU A 59 4.21 4.27 -6.41
C GLU A 59 5.06 5.54 -6.31
N ASP A 60 4.49 6.65 -5.84
CA ASP A 60 5.18 7.94 -5.73
C ASP A 60 5.29 8.48 -4.30
N GLY A 61 4.61 7.88 -3.32
CA GLY A 61 4.60 8.31 -1.93
C GLY A 61 3.82 9.62 -1.71
N CYS A 62 2.97 10.02 -2.66
CA CYS A 62 2.17 11.23 -2.57
C CYS A 62 0.69 10.92 -2.38
N TYR A 63 -0.04 11.88 -1.83
CA TYR A 63 -1.50 11.80 -1.73
C TYR A 63 -2.13 12.22 -3.07
N TRP A 64 -3.16 11.49 -3.48
CA TRP A 64 -3.90 11.70 -4.73
C TRP A 64 -5.39 11.61 -4.46
N TYR A 65 -6.21 12.36 -5.20
CA TYR A 65 -7.67 12.30 -5.09
C TYR A 65 -8.33 12.11 -6.44
N GLU A 66 -9.56 11.62 -6.45
CA GLU A 66 -10.37 11.51 -7.66
C GLU A 66 -11.03 12.86 -7.98
N HIS A 67 -10.64 13.45 -9.10
CA HIS A 67 -11.31 14.60 -9.70
C HIS A 67 -12.35 14.12 -10.72
N ASN A 68 -13.61 14.45 -10.47
CA ASN A 68 -14.72 14.15 -11.38
C ASN A 68 -14.93 15.34 -12.33
N GLY A 69 -14.25 15.32 -13.48
CA GLY A 69 -14.40 16.32 -14.52
C GLY A 69 -15.58 16.02 -15.44
N PRO A 70 -15.96 16.97 -16.32
CA PRO A 70 -17.05 16.76 -17.28
C PRO A 70 -16.81 15.63 -18.30
N VAL A 71 -15.54 15.33 -18.59
CA VAL A 71 -15.13 14.35 -19.59
C VAL A 71 -14.79 13.01 -18.96
N GLU A 72 -14.12 13.02 -17.82
CA GLU A 72 -13.57 11.83 -17.19
C GLU A 72 -13.38 12.01 -15.68
N LYS A 73 -13.22 10.87 -15.01
CA LYS A 73 -12.69 10.80 -13.66
C LYS A 73 -11.19 10.57 -13.76
N THR A 74 -10.41 11.51 -13.23
CA THR A 74 -8.95 11.47 -13.26
C THR A 74 -8.40 11.52 -11.85
N LEU A 75 -7.34 10.75 -11.58
CA LEU A 75 -6.57 10.91 -10.34
C LEU A 75 -5.64 12.11 -10.49
N LEU A 76 -5.72 13.05 -9.55
CA LEU A 76 -4.84 14.21 -9.48
C LEU A 76 -4.06 14.24 -8.17
N PRO A 77 -2.84 14.82 -8.14
CA PRO A 77 -2.08 14.99 -6.90
C PRO A 77 -2.87 15.87 -5.94
N LEU A 78 -2.97 15.45 -4.68
CA LEU A 78 -3.48 16.28 -3.60
C LEU A 78 -2.43 17.34 -3.28
N ARG A 79 -2.84 18.61 -3.31
CA ARG A 79 -1.95 19.75 -3.13
C ARG A 79 -2.29 20.55 -1.88
N THR A 80 -1.28 21.22 -1.34
CA THR A 80 -1.45 22.27 -0.34
C THR A 80 -2.21 23.47 -0.92
N ALA A 81 -2.71 24.36 -0.07
CA ALA A 81 -3.26 25.66 -0.51
C ALA A 81 -2.25 26.49 -1.35
N GLY A 82 -0.94 26.28 -1.16
CA GLY A 82 0.12 26.88 -1.97
C GLY A 82 0.43 26.14 -3.28
N GLY A 83 -0.30 25.07 -3.58
CA GLY A 83 -0.16 24.29 -4.82
C GLY A 83 0.91 23.20 -4.82
N ASN A 84 1.71 23.06 -3.76
CA ASN A 84 2.73 21.98 -3.68
C ASN A 84 2.05 20.62 -3.43
N PRO A 85 2.54 19.52 -4.04
CA PRO A 85 2.02 18.18 -3.75
C PRO A 85 2.31 17.79 -2.30
N ILE A 86 1.42 17.00 -1.70
CA ILE A 86 1.58 16.49 -0.33
C ILE A 86 2.09 15.06 -0.40
N CYS A 87 3.28 14.80 0.14
CA CYS A 87 3.95 13.50 0.08
C CYS A 87 4.56 13.11 1.43
N VAL A 88 4.76 11.81 1.65
CA VAL A 88 5.49 11.31 2.82
C VAL A 88 7.00 11.41 2.58
N ALA A 89 7.76 11.66 3.65
CA ALA A 89 9.22 11.55 3.57
C ALA A 89 9.61 10.09 3.29
N ARG A 90 10.55 9.88 2.36
CA ARG A 90 11.13 8.56 2.07
C ARG A 90 12.36 8.30 2.92
#